data_AF-A0A1Q7NWV8-F1
#
_entry.id   AF-A0A1Q7NWV8-F1
#
_cell.length_a   1.000
_cell.length_b   1.000
_cell.length_c   1.000
_cell.angle_alpha   90.00
_cell.angle_beta   90.00
_cell.angle_gamma   90.00
#
_symmetry.space_group_name_H-M   'P 1'
#
loop_
_entity.id
_entity.type
_entity.pdbx_description
1 polymer ?
#
loop_
_entity_poly.entity_id
_entity_poly.type
_entity_poly.pdbx_seq_one_letter_code
_entity_poly.pdbx_strand_id
1 'polypeptide(L)'
;MHDTQTAGLLQSPLFAIPLAPEDILLRQETIERVREGIRRLPTLMREVVELRDIEGLSYRTISTIIDRPIGTVMSRLYRGRNLLRTYLVDPRRHDGHATRGTP
;
A
#
# COMPACT_ATOMS: atom_id res chain seq x y z
N MET A 1 -34.08 51.40 -4.73
CA MET A 1 -34.27 50.42 -3.64
C MET A 1 -34.23 49.04 -4.27
N HIS A 2 -33.21 48.25 -3.91
CA HIS A 2 -32.96 46.82 -4.18
C HIS A 2 -32.91 46.45 -5.69
N ASP A 3 -31.81 45.96 -6.26
CA ASP A 3 -31.06 44.79 -5.83
C ASP A 3 -29.56 44.93 -6.18
N THR A 4 -28.72 44.95 -5.16
CA THR A 4 -27.27 44.82 -5.30
C THR A 4 -26.93 43.33 -5.34
N GLN A 5 -26.61 42.85 -6.54
CA GLN A 5 -25.47 41.98 -6.82
C GLN A 5 -24.96 41.17 -5.62
N THR A 6 -25.45 39.94 -5.42
CA THR A 6 -24.74 38.95 -4.58
C THR A 6 -24.73 37.60 -5.30
N ALA A 7 -24.20 37.60 -6.52
CA ALA A 7 -23.85 36.38 -7.24
C ALA A 7 -22.32 36.22 -7.15
N GLY A 8 -21.88 35.13 -6.54
CA GLY A 8 -20.51 34.63 -6.68
C GLY A 8 -19.60 34.76 -5.46
N LEU A 9 -19.91 34.07 -4.36
CA LEU A 9 -18.94 33.81 -3.28
C LEU A 9 -18.98 32.37 -2.74
N LEU A 10 -19.21 31.37 -3.60
CA LEU A 10 -19.05 29.95 -3.23
C LEU A 10 -18.07 29.21 -4.15
N GLN A 11 -16.94 29.84 -4.47
CA GLN A 11 -15.74 29.09 -4.87
C GLN A 11 -14.65 29.31 -3.80
N SER A 12 -14.90 28.76 -2.61
CA SER A 12 -13.83 28.56 -1.64
C SER A 12 -13.14 27.22 -1.95
N PRO A 13 -11.82 27.17 -2.14
CA PRO A 13 -11.10 25.92 -2.30
C PRO A 13 -10.95 25.26 -0.92
N LEU A 14 -12.04 24.70 -0.39
CA LEU A 14 -12.00 23.90 0.84
C LEU A 14 -11.33 22.52 0.65
N PHE A 15 -10.77 22.22 -0.52
CA PHE A 15 -10.48 20.85 -0.94
C PHE A 15 -9.01 20.47 -1.11
N ALA A 16 -8.09 21.21 -0.50
CA ALA A 16 -6.72 20.73 -0.36
C ALA A 16 -6.14 21.23 0.96
N ILE A 17 -6.54 20.59 2.06
CA ILE A 17 -5.66 20.55 3.23
C ILE A 17 -4.48 19.69 2.77
N PRO A 18 -3.29 20.27 2.53
CA PRO A 18 -2.12 19.47 2.23
C PRO A 18 -1.86 18.59 3.45
N LEU A 19 -1.49 17.31 3.23
CA LEU A 19 -1.10 16.43 4.33
C LEU A 19 -0.09 17.16 5.21
N ALA A 20 -0.31 17.14 6.52
CA ALA A 20 0.65 17.76 7.44
C ALA A 20 2.00 17.03 7.31
N PRO A 21 3.15 17.69 7.54
CA PRO A 21 4.47 17.06 7.40
C PRO A 21 4.59 15.72 8.16
N GLU A 22 3.98 15.63 9.34
CA GLU A 22 3.89 14.40 10.14
C GLU A 22 3.10 13.29 9.43
N ASP A 23 1.99 13.62 8.75
CA ASP A 23 1.17 12.66 8.00
C ASP A 23 1.95 12.12 6.80
N ILE A 24 2.73 12.98 6.14
CA ILE A 24 3.60 12.57 5.01
C ILE A 24 4.64 11.56 5.52
N LEU A 25 5.28 11.85 6.65
CA LEU A 25 6.30 10.98 7.23
C LEU A 25 5.69 9.62 7.67
N LEU A 26 4.57 9.63 8.38
CA LEU A 26 3.86 8.42 8.80
C LEU A 26 3.41 7.58 7.59
N ARG A 27 2.97 8.23 6.52
CA ARG A 27 2.60 7.57 5.27
C ARG A 27 3.82 6.94 4.60
N GLN A 28 4.95 7.64 4.54
CA GLN A 28 6.20 7.10 3.98
C GLN A 28 6.67 5.89 4.78
N GLU A 29 6.65 5.97 6.11
CA GLU A 29 7.00 4.84 6.98
C GLU A 29 6.08 3.64 6.72
N THR A 30 4.77 3.88 6.63
CA THR A 30 3.78 2.84 6.34
C THR A 30 4.06 2.18 4.98
N ILE A 31 4.35 2.97 3.95
CA ILE A 31 4.69 2.48 2.61
C ILE A 31 5.95 1.61 2.66
N GLU A 32 7.00 2.05 3.35
CA GLU A 32 8.25 1.29 3.46
C GLU A 32 8.07 -0.02 4.22
N ARG A 33 7.25 -0.04 5.27
CA ARG A 33 6.91 -1.28 5.99
C ARG A 33 6.16 -2.27 5.09
N VAL A 34 5.21 -1.80 4.29
CA VAL A 34 4.50 -2.64 3.32
C VAL A 34 5.46 -3.19 2.27
N ARG A 35 6.33 -2.35 1.70
CA ARG A 35 7.35 -2.77 0.72
C ARG A 35 8.29 -3.82 1.28
N GLU A 36 8.75 -3.64 2.52
CA GLU A 36 9.60 -4.61 3.19
C GLU A 36 8.86 -5.94 3.46
N GLY A 37 7.60 -5.87 3.89
CA GLY A 37 6.75 -7.06 4.03
C GLY A 37 6.63 -7.86 2.73
N ILE A 38 6.43 -7.18 1.59
CA ILE A 38 6.37 -7.81 0.27
C ILE A 38 7.72 -8.43 -0.11
N ARG A 39 8.84 -7.72 0.13
CA ARG A 39 10.20 -8.25 -0.09
C ARG A 39 10.56 -9.46 0.77
N ARG A 40 9.86 -9.71 1.87
CA ARG A 40 10.06 -10.90 2.72
C ARG A 40 9.23 -12.11 2.30
N LEU A 41 8.25 -11.92 1.40
CA LEU A 41 7.45 -13.03 0.91
C LEU A 41 8.31 -14.02 0.12
N PRO A 42 8.05 -15.34 0.22
CA PRO A 42 8.60 -16.32 -0.70
C PRO A 42 8.31 -15.93 -2.15
N THR A 43 9.28 -16.13 -3.04
CA THR A 43 9.25 -15.64 -4.44
C THR A 43 7.93 -15.95 -5.15
N LEU A 44 7.43 -17.17 -5.03
CA LEU A 44 6.19 -17.61 -5.69
C LEU A 44 4.93 -16.89 -5.18
N MET A 45 4.92 -16.45 -3.93
CA MET A 45 3.81 -15.68 -3.35
C MET A 45 3.96 -14.20 -3.66
N ARG A 46 5.20 -13.69 -3.62
CA ARG A 46 5.52 -12.31 -3.95
C ARG A 46 5.08 -11.96 -5.36
N GLU A 47 5.47 -12.78 -6.33
CA GLU A 47 5.14 -12.58 -7.74
C GLU A 47 3.63 -12.39 -7.96
N VAL A 48 2.80 -13.28 -7.38
CA VAL A 48 1.34 -13.16 -7.55
C VAL A 48 0.74 -11.97 -6.78
N VAL A 49 1.33 -11.59 -5.65
CA VAL A 49 0.91 -10.42 -4.86
C VAL A 49 1.23 -9.13 -5.61
N GLU A 50 2.43 -8.99 -6.17
CA GLU A 50 2.83 -7.82 -6.95
C GLU A 50 1.92 -7.66 -8.18
N LEU A 51 1.75 -8.73 -8.96
CA LEU A 51 0.89 -8.69 -10.15
C LEU A 51 -0.58 -8.37 -9.82
N ARG A 52 -1.08 -8.80 -8.66
CA ARG A 52 -2.48 -8.58 -8.29
C ARG A 52 -2.73 -7.26 -7.56
N ASP A 53 -1.96 -7.01 -6.51
CA ASP A 53 -2.22 -5.96 -5.53
C ASP A 53 -1.49 -4.65 -5.86
N ILE A 54 -0.43 -4.71 -6.67
CA ILE A 54 0.30 -3.53 -7.16
C ILE A 54 -0.09 -3.21 -8.61
N GLU A 55 0.06 -4.19 -9.51
CA GLU A 55 -0.21 -4.00 -10.94
C GLU A 55 -1.70 -4.12 -11.30
N GLY A 56 -2.54 -4.59 -10.38
CA GLY A 56 -4.00 -4.66 -10.57
C GLY A 56 -4.50 -5.72 -11.55
N LEU A 57 -3.67 -6.69 -11.96
CA LEU A 57 -4.03 -7.68 -12.96
C LEU A 57 -5.12 -8.65 -12.47
N SER A 58 -5.90 -9.18 -13.41
CA SER A 58 -6.91 -10.20 -13.11
C SER A 58 -6.27 -11.56 -12.78
N TYR A 59 -6.95 -12.40 -11.98
CA TYR A 59 -6.45 -13.75 -11.68
C TYR A 59 -6.22 -14.60 -12.94
N ARG A 60 -7.05 -14.41 -13.97
CA ARG A 60 -6.92 -15.09 -15.26
C ARG A 60 -5.65 -14.63 -15.99
N THR A 61 -5.43 -13.32 -16.07
CA THR A 61 -4.21 -12.75 -16.68
C THR A 61 -2.96 -13.26 -15.96
N ILE A 62 -2.97 -13.24 -14.63
CA ILE A 62 -1.86 -13.76 -13.81
C ILE A 62 -1.63 -15.24 -14.09
N SER A 63 -2.69 -16.06 -14.15
CA SER A 63 -2.56 -17.49 -14.46
C SER A 63 -1.88 -17.76 -15.80
N THR A 64 -2.15 -16.91 -16.80
CA THR A 64 -1.49 -16.97 -18.11
C THR A 64 -0.03 -16.53 -18.03
N ILE A 65 0.27 -15.43 -17.32
CA ILE A 65 1.64 -14.88 -17.18
C ILE A 65 2.58 -15.90 -16.52
N ILE A 66 2.14 -16.51 -15.43
CA ILE A 66 2.98 -17.45 -14.66
C ILE A 66 2.84 -18.91 -15.13
N ASP A 67 2.02 -19.14 -16.16
CA ASP A 67 1.70 -20.46 -16.73
C ASP A 67 1.19 -21.49 -15.68
N ARG A 68 0.42 -21.07 -14.67
CA ARG A 68 -0.12 -21.98 -13.62
C ARG A 68 -1.64 -21.88 -13.52
N PRO A 69 -2.36 -22.93 -13.06
CA PRO A 69 -3.81 -22.89 -12.91
C PRO A 69 -4.30 -21.74 -12.02
N ILE A 70 -5.49 -21.20 -12.29
CA ILE A 70 -6.08 -20.10 -11.51
C ILE A 70 -6.21 -20.42 -10.02
N GLY A 71 -6.46 -21.69 -9.65
CA GLY A 71 -6.46 -22.15 -8.26
C GLY A 71 -5.09 -22.05 -7.56
N THR A 72 -4.00 -22.18 -8.33
CA THR A 72 -2.63 -21.94 -7.83
C THR A 72 -2.42 -20.45 -7.55
N VAL A 73 -2.90 -19.57 -8.44
CA VAL A 73 -2.86 -18.11 -8.22
C VAL A 73 -3.60 -17.75 -6.94
N MET A 74 -4.85 -18.22 -6.79
CA MET A 74 -5.68 -17.96 -5.60
C MET A 74 -5.02 -18.48 -4.31
N SER A 75 -4.51 -19.71 -4.30
CA SER A 75 -3.88 -20.28 -3.10
C SER A 75 -2.55 -19.60 -2.75
N ARG A 76 -1.75 -19.19 -3.74
CA ARG A 76 -0.53 -18.39 -3.51
C ARG A 76 -0.86 -16.99 -2.98
N LEU A 77 -1.88 -16.32 -3.54
CA LEU A 77 -2.35 -15.01 -3.05
C LEU A 77 -2.85 -15.08 -1.61
N TYR A 78 -3.69 -16.06 -1.31
CA TYR A 78 -4.21 -16.26 0.05
C TYR A 78 -3.07 -16.42 1.06
N ARG A 79 -2.09 -17.30 0.77
CA ARG A 79 -0.92 -17.50 1.64
C ARG A 79 -0.05 -16.24 1.73
N GLY A 80 0.20 -15.57 0.61
CA GLY A 80 0.99 -14.33 0.56
C GLY A 80 0.38 -13.23 1.42
N ARG A 81 -0.94 -12.99 1.31
CA ARG A 81 -1.65 -12.00 2.12
C ARG A 81 -1.69 -12.36 3.60
N ASN A 82 -1.82 -13.64 3.97
CA ASN A 82 -1.73 -14.08 5.36
C ASN A 82 -0.33 -13.84 5.95
N LEU A 83 0.73 -14.07 5.18
CA LEU A 83 2.09 -13.75 5.61
C LEU A 83 2.27 -12.24 5.76
N LEU A 84 1.81 -11.42 4.81
CA LEU A 84 1.83 -9.96 4.94
C LEU A 84 1.08 -9.48 6.18
N ARG A 85 -0.11 -10.03 6.45
CA ARG A 85 -0.85 -9.73 7.68
C ARG A 85 -0.02 -10.04 8.91
N THR A 86 0.66 -11.17 8.93
CA THR A 86 1.55 -11.56 10.05
C THR A 86 2.70 -10.56 10.21
N TYR A 87 3.33 -10.12 9.12
CA TYR A 87 4.44 -9.17 9.15
C TYR A 87 4.02 -7.75 9.56
N LEU A 88 2.85 -7.31 9.13
CA LEU A 88 2.40 -5.92 9.32
C LEU A 88 1.63 -5.71 10.62
N VAL A 89 0.97 -6.75 11.15
CA VAL A 89 0.12 -6.65 12.34
C VAL A 89 0.85 -7.10 13.61
N ASP A 90 2.01 -7.75 13.53
CA ASP A 90 2.79 -8.13 14.71
C ASP A 90 3.79 -7.03 15.12
N PRO A 91 3.50 -6.22 16.17
CA PRO A 91 4.40 -5.16 16.62
C PRO A 91 5.70 -5.70 17.24
N ARG A 92 5.78 -6.99 17.60
CA ARG A 92 6.92 -7.54 18.39
C ARG A 92 8.12 -7.96 17.56
N ARG A 93 8.13 -7.72 16.24
CA ARG A 93 9.20 -8.16 15.33
C ARG A 93 9.98 -7.01 14.67
N HIS A 94 9.74 -5.76 15.06
CA HIS A 94 10.34 -4.59 14.40
C HIS A 94 11.16 -3.63 15.28
N ASP A 95 11.34 -3.91 16.57
CA ASP A 95 12.28 -3.16 17.44
C ASP A 95 13.72 -3.70 17.34
N GLY A 96 14.25 -3.76 16.12
CA GLY A 96 15.55 -4.39 15.88
C GLY A 96 16.35 -3.75 14.77
N HIS A 97 16.65 -2.44 14.86
CA HIS A 97 17.81 -1.82 14.20
C HIS A 97 18.48 -0.84 15.18
N ALA A 98 19.47 -1.36 15.92
CA ALA A 98 20.59 -0.58 16.40
C ALA A 98 21.57 -0.32 15.24
N THR A 99 22.32 0.78 15.33
CA THR A 99 23.52 1.17 14.57
C THR A 99 23.31 2.13 13.39
N ARG A 100 23.35 3.43 13.69
CA ARG A 100 24.16 4.39 12.92
C ARG A 100 24.96 5.23 13.90
N GLY A 101 26.27 5.28 13.66
CA GLY A 101 27.27 5.82 14.57
C GLY A 101 27.12 7.31 14.82
N THR A 102 27.37 7.68 16.08
CA THR A 102 27.76 9.01 16.48
C THR A 102 29.28 9.14 16.35
N PRO A 103 29.80 10.24 15.77
CA PRO A 103 31.21 10.61 15.96
C PRO A 103 31.51 10.94 17.43
#